data_AF-D3DGS5-F1
#
_entry.id   AF-D3DGS5-F1
#
_cell.length_a   1.000
_cell.length_b   1.000
_cell.length_c   1.000
_cell.angle_alpha   90.00
_cell.angle_beta   90.00
_cell.angle_gamma   90.00
#
_symmetry.space_group_name_H-M   'P 1'
#
loop_
_entity.id
_entity.type
_entity.pdbx_description
1 polymer ?
#
loop_
_entity_poly.entity_id
_entity_poly.type
_entity_poly.pdbx_seq_one_letter_code
_entity_poly.pdbx_strand_id
1 'polypeptide(L)' 'MAKKSKKNWIQSAIKKPGSFTQWCKKRGYEGVNEECIAEGMKSKDPKTRARARLAKTLRGMSKRRRKK' A
#
# COMPACT_ATOMS: atom_id res chain seq x y z
N MET A 1 -16.89 24.37 -7.04
CA MET A 1 -17.31 22.96 -6.85
C MET A 1 -16.34 22.26 -5.90
N ALA A 2 -16.63 22.21 -4.59
CA ALA A 2 -15.80 21.50 -3.64
C ALA A 2 -15.88 19.99 -3.92
N LYS A 3 -14.85 19.41 -4.53
CA LYS A 3 -14.74 17.97 -4.76
C LYS A 3 -14.84 17.29 -3.39
N LYS A 4 -16.00 16.71 -3.05
CA LYS A 4 -16.14 15.77 -1.93
C LYS A 4 -15.10 14.67 -2.15
N SER A 5 -13.94 14.79 -1.52
CA SER A 5 -12.88 13.77 -1.57
C SER A 5 -13.51 12.50 -1.04
N LYS A 6 -13.81 11.55 -1.95
CA LYS A 6 -14.55 10.31 -1.64
C LYS A 6 -13.96 9.72 -0.37
N LYS A 7 -14.68 9.77 0.75
CA LYS A 7 -14.22 9.27 2.07
C LYS A 7 -13.75 7.80 1.98
N ASN A 8 -14.22 7.09 0.96
CA ASN A 8 -13.96 5.67 0.70
C ASN A 8 -12.96 5.40 -0.45
N TRP A 9 -12.23 6.41 -0.95
CA TRP A 9 -11.31 6.24 -2.09
C TRP A 9 -10.26 5.13 -1.84
N ILE A 10 -9.83 4.99 -0.58
CA ILE A 10 -8.87 3.98 -0.15
C ILE A 10 -9.46 2.57 -0.29
N GLN A 11 -10.71 2.37 0.15
CA GLN A 11 -11.38 1.08 0.01
C GLN A 11 -11.59 0.72 -1.46
N SER A 12 -11.95 1.70 -2.30
CA SER A 12 -12.08 1.49 -3.75
C SER A 12 -10.74 1.18 -4.44
N ALA A 13 -9.61 1.64 -3.89
CA ALA A 13 -8.27 1.35 -4.41
C ALA A 13 -7.80 -0.07 -4.08
N ILE A 14 -8.31 -0.68 -3.01
CA ILE A 14 -7.98 -2.05 -2.59
C ILE A 14 -8.89 -3.03 -3.34
N LYS A 15 -8.58 -3.28 -4.63
CA LYS A 15 -9.34 -4.24 -5.45
C LYS A 15 -9.08 -5.71 -5.08
N LYS A 16 -7.89 -6.00 -4.56
CA LYS A 16 -7.50 -7.34 -4.10
C LYS A 16 -6.74 -7.23 -2.77
N PRO A 17 -7.44 -7.32 -1.62
CA PRO A 17 -6.79 -7.28 -0.31
C PRO A 17 -5.78 -8.44 -0.20
N GLY A 18 -4.64 -8.19 0.46
CA GLY A 18 -3.63 -9.22 0.70
C GLY A 18 -2.72 -9.60 -0.48
N SER A 19 -3.02 -9.20 -1.72
CA SER A 19 -2.14 -9.53 -2.87
C SER A 19 -0.72 -8.97 -2.74
N PHE A 20 -0.55 -7.81 -2.12
CA PHE A 20 0.78 -7.25 -1.86
C PHE A 20 1.47 -7.97 -0.71
N THR A 21 0.73 -8.36 0.33
CA THR A 21 1.25 -9.17 1.44
C THR A 21 1.75 -10.52 0.95
N GLN A 22 1.01 -11.20 0.07
CA GLN A 22 1.45 -12.45 -0.55
C GLN A 22 2.72 -12.26 -1.38
N TRP A 23 2.83 -11.13 -2.09
CA TRP A 23 4.03 -10.80 -2.86
C TRP A 23 5.25 -10.57 -1.96
N CYS A 24 5.07 -9.90 -0.81
CA CYS A 24 6.10 -9.75 0.22
C CYS A 24 6.49 -11.12 0.80
N LYS A 25 5.52 -11.95 1.18
CA LYS A 25 5.78 -13.29 1.74
C LYS A 25 6.54 -14.20 0.77
N LYS A 26 6.22 -14.16 -0.53
CA LYS A 26 6.96 -14.90 -1.57
C LYS A 26 8.43 -14.48 -1.69
N ARG A 27 8.78 -13.29 -1.22
CA ARG A 27 10.16 -12.77 -1.21
C ARG A 27 10.88 -12.98 0.12
N GLY A 28 10.25 -13.65 1.08
CA GLY A 28 10.82 -13.91 2.41
C GLY A 28 10.53 -12.83 3.45
N TYR A 29 9.71 -11.83 3.15
CA TYR A 29 9.28 -10.86 4.16
C TYR A 29 8.09 -11.41 4.97
N GLU A 30 8.13 -11.29 6.29
CA GLU A 30 7.00 -11.71 7.15
C GLU A 30 5.69 -10.96 6.85
N GLY A 31 5.78 -9.74 6.30
CA GLY A 31 4.65 -8.92 5.94
C GLY A 31 4.99 -7.69 5.11
N VAL A 32 4.15 -6.65 5.20
CA VAL A 32 4.30 -5.41 4.46
C VAL A 32 5.23 -4.44 5.21
N ASN A 33 6.53 -4.71 5.10
CA ASN A 33 7.62 -3.93 5.69
C ASN A 33 8.12 -2.83 4.74
N GLU A 34 8.89 -1.88 5.27
CA GLU A 34 9.42 -0.75 4.49
C GLU A 34 10.37 -1.23 3.38
N GLU A 35 11.11 -2.32 3.63
CA GLU A 35 11.97 -2.98 2.65
C GLU A 35 11.16 -3.60 1.50
N CYS A 36 10.12 -4.39 1.82
CA CYS A 36 9.23 -4.94 0.79
C CYS A 36 8.58 -3.83 -0.05
N ILE A 37 8.19 -2.71 0.57
CA ILE A 37 7.64 -1.55 -0.14
C ILE A 37 8.69 -0.94 -1.06
N ALA A 38 9.93 -0.77 -0.61
CA ALA A 38 11.02 -0.25 -1.43
C ALA A 38 11.32 -1.16 -2.62
N GLU A 39 11.30 -2.48 -2.42
CA GLU A 39 11.47 -3.45 -3.49
C GLU A 39 10.30 -3.45 -4.47
N GLY A 40 9.06 -3.38 -3.96
CA GLY A 40 7.86 -3.27 -4.77
C GLY A 40 7.83 -1.98 -5.61
N MET A 41 8.46 -0.91 -5.13
CA MET A 41 8.65 0.34 -5.87
C MET A 41 9.67 0.21 -7.01
N LYS A 42 10.70 -0.62 -6.81
CA LYS A 42 11.72 -0.94 -7.83
C LYS A 42 11.22 -1.95 -8.87
N SER A 43 10.13 -2.66 -8.60
CA SER A 43 9.57 -3.65 -9.51
C SER A 43 9.18 -3.04 -10.87
N LYS A 44 9.56 -3.72 -11.95
CA LYS A 44 9.16 -3.37 -13.32
C LYS A 44 7.65 -3.48 -13.51
N ASP A 45 6.98 -4.36 -12.77
CA ASP A 45 5.53 -4.57 -12.87
C ASP A 45 4.73 -3.38 -12.32
N PRO A 46 3.88 -2.73 -13.13
CA PRO A 46 3.15 -1.53 -12.73
C PRO A 46 2.11 -1.80 -11.65
N LYS A 47 1.51 -3.00 -11.61
CA LYS A 47 0.52 -3.37 -10.58
C LYS A 47 1.17 -3.50 -9.21
N THR A 48 2.36 -4.10 -9.15
CA THR A 48 3.18 -4.26 -7.96
C THR A 48 3.61 -2.89 -7.44
N ARG A 49 4.05 -2.01 -8.34
CA ARG A 49 4.43 -0.64 -8.00
C ARG A 49 3.28 0.17 -7.42
N ALA A 50 2.10 0.08 -8.03
CA ALA A 50 0.90 0.74 -7.52
C ALA A 50 0.50 0.24 -6.12
N ARG A 51 0.59 -1.07 -5.88
CA ARG A 51 0.35 -1.68 -4.56
C ARG A 51 1.37 -1.21 -3.52
N ALA A 52 2.65 -1.12 -3.88
CA ALA A 52 3.70 -0.60 -2.99
C ALA A 52 3.45 0.87 -2.61
N ARG A 53 3.05 1.72 -3.57
CA ARG A 53 2.65 3.11 -3.30
C ARG A 53 1.46 3.20 -2.33
N LEU A 54 0.44 2.37 -2.54
CA LEU A 54 -0.70 2.29 -1.63
C LEU A 54 -0.27 1.87 -0.22
N ALA A 55 0.55 0.83 -0.11
CA ALA A 55 1.09 0.37 1.17
C ALA A 55 1.88 1.46 1.91
N LYS A 56 2.74 2.21 1.21
CA LYS A 56 3.47 3.36 1.76
C LYS A 56 2.51 4.41 2.31
N THR A 57 1.47 4.74 1.56
CA THR A 57 0.45 5.73 1.93
C THR A 57 -0.34 5.29 3.16
N LEU A 58 -0.79 4.02 3.18
CA LEU A 58 -1.51 3.44 4.31
C LEU A 58 -0.67 3.45 5.60
N ARG A 59 0.61 3.09 5.52
CA ARG A 59 1.53 3.17 6.69
C ARG A 59 1.67 4.60 7.18
N GLY A 60 1.84 5.58 6.29
CA GLY A 60 1.91 7.00 6.65
C GLY A 60 0.64 7.50 7.37
N MET A 61 -0.54 7.11 6.86
CA MET A 61 -1.81 7.44 7.51
C MET A 61 -1.98 6.76 8.88
N SER A 62 -1.55 5.51 9.02
CA SER A 62 -1.57 4.80 10.32
C SER A 62 -0.63 5.45 11.34
N LYS A 63 0.60 5.80 10.94
CA LYS A 63 1.55 6.55 11.78
C LYS A 63 0.94 7.88 12.24
N ARG A 64 0.28 8.62 11.33
CA ARG A 64 -0.40 9.89 11.67
C ARG A 64 -1.58 9.69 12.62
N ARG A 65 -2.35 8.61 12.46
CA ARG A 65 -3.46 8.27 13.36
C ARG A 65 -2.98 7.92 14.77
N ARG A 66 -1.85 7.21 14.90
CA ARG A 66 -1.29 6.78 16.19
C ARG A 66 -0.61 7.92 16.98
N LYS A 67 -0.27 9.02 16.32
CA LYS A 67 0.37 10.19 16.94
C LYS A 67 -0.66 11.23 17.46
N LYS A 68 -1.95 10.94 17.31
CA LYS A 68 -3.07 11.75 17.74
C LYS A 68 -3.82 11.00 18.84
#